data_AF-V3Z6Q7-F1
#
_entry.id   AF-V3Z6Q7-F1
#
_cell.length_a   1.000
_cell.length_b   1.000
_cell.length_c   1.000
_cell.angle_alpha   90.00
_cell.angle_beta   90.00
_cell.angle_gamma   90.00
#
_symmetry.space_group_name_H-M   'P 1'
#
loop_
_entity.id
_entity.type
_entity.pdbx_description
1 polymer ?
#
loop_
_entity_poly.entity_id
_entity_poly.type
_entity_poly.pdbx_seq_one_letter_code
_entity_poly.pdbx_strand_id
1 'polypeptide(L)'
;STILKTEVYGILGGVPISFPMPNPDACSDCGVTCPVNSDTSYSYNSTLPVLKQYPTLQVVVKWQLVGENKDIVACVLFPISIK
;
A
#
# COMPACT_ATOMS: atom_id res chain seq x y z
N SER A 1 9.18 -12.52 -7.15
CA SER A 1 9.42 -11.14 -7.64
C SER A 1 10.62 -10.57 -6.92
N THR A 2 11.64 -10.10 -7.63
CA THR A 2 12.86 -9.53 -7.00
C THR A 2 12.63 -8.08 -6.55
N ILE A 3 11.71 -7.39 -7.21
CA ILE A 3 11.24 -6.05 -6.86
C ILE A 3 9.79 -6.16 -6.40
N LEU A 4 9.47 -5.52 -5.28
CA LEU A 4 8.11 -5.40 -4.77
C LEU A 4 7.86 -3.96 -4.32
N LYS A 5 6.89 -3.30 -4.94
CA LYS A 5 6.57 -1.90 -4.69
C LYS A 5 5.23 -1.75 -3.99
N THR A 6 5.15 -0.81 -3.08
CA THR A 6 3.92 -0.38 -2.41
C THR A 6 3.30 0.78 -3.17
N GLU A 7 2.06 0.62 -3.61
CA GLU A 7 1.24 1.69 -4.18
C GLU A 7 -0.02 1.88 -3.33
N VAL A 8 -0.26 3.12 -2.87
CA VAL A 8 -1.41 3.47 -2.05
C VAL A 8 -2.27 4.50 -2.75
N TYR A 9 -3.59 4.29 -2.72
CA TYR A 9 -4.57 5.24 -3.23
C TYR A 9 -5.67 5.49 -2.20
N GLY A 10 -6.09 6.74 -2.05
CA GLY A 10 -7.33 7.09 -1.37
C GLY A 10 -8.46 7.23 -2.39
N ILE A 11 -9.54 6.47 -2.23
CA ILE A 11 -10.72 6.55 -3.09
C ILE A 11 -11.73 7.50 -2.44
N LEU A 12 -11.92 8.67 -3.06
CA LEU A 12 -12.85 9.72 -2.63
C LEU A 12 -13.96 9.89 -3.68
N GLY A 13 -15.21 9.68 -3.29
CA GLY A 13 -16.34 9.77 -4.22
C GLY A 13 -16.22 8.84 -5.43
N GLY A 14 -15.54 7.69 -5.27
CA GLY A 14 -15.26 6.73 -6.35
C GLY A 14 -14.01 7.03 -7.19
N VAL A 15 -13.33 8.16 -6.96
CA VAL A 15 -12.11 8.55 -7.69
C VAL A 15 -10.87 8.12 -6.90
N PRO A 16 -9.97 7.28 -7.46
CA PRO A 16 -8.72 6.91 -6.80
C PRO A 16 -7.68 8.03 -6.95
N ILE A 17 -7.15 8.49 -5.82
CA ILE A 17 -6.09 9.51 -5.75
C ILE A 17 -4.83 8.85 -5.18
N SER A 18 -3.71 8.94 -5.91
CA SER A 18 -2.44 8.35 -5.47
C SER A 18 -1.89 9.07 -4.23
N PHE A 19 -1.41 8.28 -3.27
CA PHE A 19 -0.71 8.76 -2.09
C PHE A 19 0.76 8.36 -2.15
N PRO A 20 1.71 9.31 -2.16
CA PRO A 20 3.13 9.00 -2.18
C PRO A 20 3.57 8.40 -0.85
N MET A 21 4.06 7.17 -0.88
CA MET A 21 4.61 6.50 0.30
C MET A 21 6.05 6.96 0.57
N PRO A 22 6.44 7.24 1.83
CA PRO A 22 7.82 7.57 2.18
C PRO A 22 8.81 6.46 1.83
N ASN A 23 8.38 5.21 2.02
CA ASN A 23 9.11 4.03 1.58
C ASN A 23 8.20 3.18 0.66
N PRO A 24 8.36 3.32 -0.67
CA PRO A 24 7.60 2.52 -1.62
C PRO A 24 8.23 1.14 -1.87
N ASP A 25 9.46 0.87 -1.41
CA ASP A 25 10.08 -0.44 -1.58
C ASP A 25 9.64 -1.40 -0.47
N ALA A 26 8.76 -2.35 -0.81
CA ALA A 26 8.28 -3.33 0.15
C ALA A 26 9.36 -4.38 0.51
N CYS A 27 10.43 -4.49 -0.26
CA CYS A 27 11.57 -5.36 0.05
C CYS A 27 12.50 -4.76 1.12
N SER A 28 12.45 -3.44 1.35
CA SER A 28 13.29 -2.75 2.32
C SER A 28 12.46 -2.33 3.52
N ASP A 29 12.79 -2.82 4.72
CA ASP A 29 12.19 -2.38 6.00
C ASP A 29 10.67 -2.52 6.13
N CYS A 30 10.02 -3.35 5.29
CA CYS A 30 8.59 -3.68 5.40
C CYS A 30 8.30 -5.14 5.82
N GLY A 31 9.32 -5.90 6.20
CA GLY A 31 9.16 -7.30 6.67
C GLY A 31 8.96 -8.33 5.56
N VAL A 32 9.12 -7.94 4.29
CA VAL A 32 9.09 -8.84 3.14
C VAL A 32 10.51 -8.99 2.58
N THR A 33 11.05 -10.20 2.61
CA THR A 33 12.36 -10.48 2.01
C THR A 33 12.18 -10.83 0.55
N CYS A 34 12.90 -10.12 -0.33
CA CYS A 34 12.92 -10.38 -1.76
C CYS A 34 14.14 -11.25 -2.16
N PRO A 35 14.02 -12.10 -3.19
CA PRO A 35 12.83 -12.31 -4.02
C PRO A 35 11.70 -13.02 -3.27
N VAL A 36 10.46 -12.57 -3.52
CA VAL A 36 9.26 -13.21 -2.97
C VAL A 36 9.09 -14.59 -3.62
N ASN A 37 8.97 -15.62 -2.79
CA ASN A 37 8.80 -17.02 -3.18
C ASN A 37 7.33 -17.44 -3.10
N SER A 38 6.91 -18.35 -3.99
CA SER A 38 5.61 -19.01 -3.85
C SER A 38 5.58 -19.83 -2.55
N ASP A 39 4.37 -20.07 -2.03
CA ASP A 39 4.12 -20.93 -0.86
C ASP A 39 4.79 -20.46 0.45
N THR A 40 5.33 -19.24 0.46
CA THR A 40 5.91 -18.60 1.65
C THR A 40 5.00 -17.48 2.13
N SER A 41 4.64 -17.50 3.41
CA SER A 41 3.90 -16.41 4.04
C SER A 41 4.85 -15.34 4.56
N TYR A 42 4.53 -14.08 4.27
CA TYR A 42 5.28 -12.91 4.72
C TYR A 42 4.39 -12.00 5.57
N SER A 43 5.00 -11.31 6.54
CA SER A 43 4.33 -10.30 7.36
C SER A 43 4.74 -8.91 6.89
N TYR A 44 3.90 -8.30 6.05
CA TYR A 44 4.12 -6.95 5.55
C TYR A 44 3.70 -5.89 6.59
N ASN A 45 4.61 -4.96 6.89
CA ASN A 45 4.37 -3.84 7.80
C ASN A 45 4.73 -2.53 7.12
N SER A 46 3.83 -1.56 7.16
CA SER A 46 4.08 -0.23 6.63
C SER A 46 3.25 0.82 7.37
N THR A 47 3.75 2.05 7.39
CA THR A 47 3.13 3.16 8.11
C THR A 47 2.68 4.22 7.11
N LEU A 48 1.39 4.56 7.16
CA LEU A 48 0.82 5.67 6.41
C LEU A 48 0.58 6.86 7.36
N PRO A 49 1.32 7.97 7.23
CA PRO A 49 1.08 9.13 8.07
C PRO A 49 -0.23 9.82 7.69
N VAL A 50 -1.12 10.00 8.67
CA VAL A 50 -2.32 10.84 8.53
C VAL A 50 -1.92 12.28 8.88
N LEU A 51 -1.94 13.18 7.89
CA LEU A 51 -1.57 14.58 8.09
C LEU A 51 -2.74 15.36 8.70
N LYS A 52 -2.44 16.26 9.65
CA LYS A 52 -3.45 17.11 10.31
C LYS A 52 -4.24 18.02 9.36
N GLN A 53 -3.67 18.32 8.19
CA GLN A 53 -4.32 19.14 7.16
C GLN A 53 -5.43 18.40 6.41
N TYR A 54 -5.54 17.07 6.59
CA TYR A 54 -6.57 16.31 5.92
C TYR A 54 -7.94 16.62 6.55
N PRO A 55 -8.94 16.95 5.71
CA PRO A 55 -10.27 17.24 6.22
C PRO A 55 -10.90 15.99 6.83
N THR A 56 -11.88 16.18 7.71
CA THR A 56 -12.73 15.11 8.22
C THR A 56 -13.53 14.49 7.07
N LEU A 57 -13.17 13.28 6.64
CA LEU A 57 -13.82 12.58 5.54
C LEU A 57 -13.77 11.06 5.71
N GLN A 58 -14.63 10.37 4.98
CA GLN A 58 -14.56 8.93 4.78
C GLN A 58 -13.81 8.64 3.48
N VAL A 59 -12.82 7.76 3.54
CA VAL A 59 -12.02 7.35 2.38
C VAL A 59 -11.86 5.84 2.39
N VAL A 60 -11.93 5.23 1.22
CA VAL A 60 -11.53 3.82 1.05
C VAL A 60 -10.06 3.82 0.64
N VAL A 61 -9.21 3.25 1.47
CA VAL A 61 -7.80 3.07 1.15
C VAL A 61 -7.67 1.83 0.29
N LYS A 62 -7.00 1.98 -0.86
CA LYS A 62 -6.54 0.90 -1.72
C LYS A 62 -5.04 0.75 -1.54
N TRP A 63 -4.61 -0.38 -1.02
CA TRP A 63 -3.21 -0.70 -0.77
C TRP A 63 -2.78 -1.85 -1.66
N GLN A 64 -1.75 -1.64 -2.47
CA GLN A 64 -1.28 -2.61 -3.46
C GLN A 64 0.20 -2.93 -3.26
N LEU A 65 0.54 -4.20 -3.41
CA LEU A 65 1.91 -4.67 -3.60
C LEU A 65 2.06 -5.09 -5.06
N VAL A 66 2.96 -4.43 -5.77
CA VAL A 66 3.15 -4.54 -7.22
C VAL A 66 4.52 -5.15 -7.50
N GLY A 67 4.53 -6.25 -8.24
CA GLY A 67 5.74 -6.94 -8.65
C GLY A 67 6.49 -6.23 -9.77
N GLU A 68 7.68 -6.75 -10.09
CA GLU A 68 8.53 -6.27 -11.17
C GLU A 68 7.83 -6.20 -12.54
N ASN A 69 6.92 -7.15 -12.81
CA ASN A 69 6.19 -7.23 -14.08
C ASN A 69 4.88 -6.40 -14.07
N LYS A 70 4.70 -5.52 -13.08
CA LYS A 70 3.46 -4.76 -12.82
C LYS A 70 2.25 -5.62 -12.47
N ASP A 71 2.48 -6.88 -12.11
CA ASP A 71 1.49 -7.76 -11.54
C ASP A 71 1.12 -7.33 -10.12
N ILE A 72 -0.17 -7.37 -9.79
CA ILE A 72 -0.64 -7.07 -8.44
C ILE A 72 -0.52 -8.35 -7.62
N VAL A 73 0.49 -8.41 -6.75
CA VAL A 73 0.75 -9.55 -5.86
C VAL A 73 -0.26 -9.59 -4.72
N ALA A 74 -0.59 -8.42 -4.18
CA ALA A 74 -1.62 -8.26 -3.16
C ALA A 74 -2.36 -6.93 -3.35
N CYS A 75 -3.66 -6.93 -3.08
CA CYS A 75 -4.49 -5.73 -3.07
C CYS A 75 -5.50 -5.81 -1.95
N VAL A 76 -5.49 -4.81 -1.06
CA VAL A 76 -6.43 -4.70 0.06
C VAL A 76 -7.18 -3.39 -0.04
N LEU A 77 -8.49 -3.45 0.17
CA LEU A 77 -9.38 -2.30 0.25
C LEU A 77 -9.96 -2.23 1.65
N PHE A 78 -9.83 -1.08 2.32
CA PHE A 78 -10.42 -0.89 3.64
C PHE A 78 -10.92 0.55 3.85
N PRO A 79 -12.10 0.74 4.44
CA PRO A 79 -12.61 2.07 4.75
C PRO A 79 -11.92 2.64 6.01
N ILE A 80 -11.58 3.92 5.98
CA ILE A 80 -11.18 4.68 7.16
C ILE A 80 -12.00 5.97 7.28
N SER A 81 -12.08 6.50 8.50
CA SER A 81 -12.68 7.79 8.79
C SER A 81 -11.62 8.68 9.45
N ILE A 82 -11.28 9.77 8.77
CA ILE A 82 -10.40 10.80 9.32
C ILE A 82 -11.29 11.72 10.17
N LYS A 83 -10.92 11.94 11.43
CA LYS A 83 -11.65 12.79 12.38
C LYS A 83 -10.85 14.04 12.69
#